data_AF-A0A1S2H5W1-F1
#
_entry.id   AF-A0A1S2H5W1-F1
#
_cell.length_a   1.000
_cell.length_b   1.000
_cell.length_c   1.000
_cell.angle_alpha   90.00
_cell.angle_beta   90.00
_cell.angle_gamma   90.00
#
_symmetry.space_group_name_H-M   'P 1'
#
loop_
_entity.id
_entity.type
_entity.pdbx_description
1 polymer ?
#
loop_
_entity_poly.entity_id
_entity_poly.type
_entity_poly.pdbx_seq_one_letter_code
_entity_poly.pdbx_strand_id
1 'polypeptide(L)'
;MTEYSEIRRRTPKLTNMFSALFYQQWYEDRTANETLMLAFGQRDQEYRGRVAKEIELLLNQLHSEQEAEEYLISFDVDVDFNRDFPEGVRSWLRAAPAVLADL
;
A
#
# COMPACT_ATOMS: atom_id res chain seq x y z
N MET A 1 7.29 22.04 1.34
CA MET A 1 7.11 20.67 0.82
C MET A 1 7.00 19.77 2.02
N THR A 2 5.91 19.02 2.15
CA THR A 2 5.74 18.03 3.22
C THR A 2 6.63 16.82 2.94
N GLU A 3 7.12 16.13 3.96
CA GLU A 3 8.01 14.95 3.86
C GLU A 3 7.46 13.87 2.91
N TYR A 4 6.13 13.67 2.92
CA TYR A 4 5.43 12.76 2.02
C TYR A 4 5.51 13.14 0.54
N SER A 5 5.60 14.44 0.21
CA SER A 5 5.77 14.88 -1.18
C SER A 5 7.13 14.47 -1.75
N GLU A 6 8.15 14.30 -0.91
CA GLU A 6 9.46 13.80 -1.31
C GLU A 6 9.47 12.28 -1.48
N ILE A 7 8.85 11.54 -0.55
CA ILE A 7 8.64 10.08 -0.68
C ILE A 7 7.86 9.78 -1.97
N ARG A 8 6.75 10.48 -2.23
CA ARG A 8 5.94 10.33 -3.45
C ARG A 8 6.72 10.62 -4.73
N ARG A 9 7.66 11.58 -4.70
CA ARG A 9 8.55 11.86 -5.83
C ARG A 9 9.54 10.72 -6.09
N ARG A 10 9.99 10.03 -5.04
CA ARG A 10 10.91 8.89 -5.13
C ARG A 10 10.19 7.58 -5.50
N THR A 11 8.91 7.44 -5.15
CA THR A 11 8.07 6.26 -5.45
C THR A 11 6.78 6.61 -6.23
N PRO A 12 6.86 7.27 -7.40
CA PRO A 12 5.68 7.78 -8.09
C PRO A 12 4.74 6.67 -8.60
N LYS A 13 5.29 5.51 -8.98
CA LYS A 13 4.49 4.35 -9.42
C LYS A 13 3.69 3.74 -8.28
N LEU A 14 4.36 3.51 -7.15
CA LEU A 14 3.74 3.02 -5.93
C LEU A 14 2.70 4.00 -5.36
N THR A 15 2.96 5.30 -5.45
CA THR A 15 2.02 6.36 -5.07
C THR A 15 0.75 6.27 -5.92
N ASN A 16 0.88 6.19 -7.24
CA ASN A 16 -0.28 6.03 -8.13
C ASN A 16 -1.02 4.70 -7.89
N MET A 17 -0.29 3.65 -7.53
CA MET A 17 -0.85 2.36 -7.18
C MET A 17 -1.68 2.44 -5.90
N PHE A 18 -1.14 3.01 -4.82
CA PHE A 18 -1.87 3.17 -3.56
C PHE A 18 -3.08 4.09 -3.72
N SER A 19 -2.95 5.20 -4.45
CA SER A 19 -4.08 6.02 -4.85
C SER A 19 -5.17 5.22 -5.56
N ALA A 20 -4.79 4.30 -6.46
CA ALA A 20 -5.76 3.51 -7.23
C ALA A 20 -6.39 2.37 -6.42
N LEU A 21 -5.61 1.71 -5.55
CA LEU A 21 -6.09 0.62 -4.69
C LEU A 21 -7.13 1.15 -3.69
N PHE A 22 -6.82 2.26 -3.04
CA PHE A 22 -7.66 2.83 -1.99
C PHE A 22 -8.63 3.90 -2.52
N TYR A 23 -8.76 4.05 -3.84
CA TYR A 23 -9.79 4.91 -4.42
C TYR A 23 -11.18 4.37 -4.06
N GLN A 24 -12.05 5.24 -3.52
CA GLN A 24 -13.30 4.89 -2.82
C GLN A 24 -14.11 3.77 -3.47
N GLN A 25 -14.28 3.78 -4.80
CA GLN A 25 -15.12 2.78 -5.50
C GLN A 25 -14.59 1.34 -5.48
N TRP A 26 -13.29 1.12 -5.22
CA TRP A 26 -12.71 -0.24 -5.18
C TRP A 26 -12.59 -0.80 -3.76
N TYR A 27 -12.63 0.08 -2.75
CA TYR A 27 -12.29 -0.21 -1.36
C TYR A 27 -13.49 -0.31 -0.42
N GLU A 28 -14.64 0.31 -0.75
CA GLU A 28 -15.82 0.39 0.14
C GLU A 28 -16.22 -0.96 0.79
N ASP A 29 -16.24 -2.04 0.01
CA ASP A 29 -16.67 -3.37 0.48
C ASP A 29 -15.54 -4.40 0.67
N ARG A 30 -14.27 -3.97 0.65
CA ARG A 30 -13.11 -4.89 0.67
C ARG A 30 -12.07 -4.48 1.70
N THR A 31 -11.41 -5.46 2.27
CA THR A 31 -10.21 -5.24 3.08
C THR A 31 -9.03 -4.77 2.20
N ALA A 32 -8.03 -4.15 2.82
CA ALA A 32 -6.76 -3.81 2.16
C ALA A 32 -6.09 -5.03 1.48
N ASN A 33 -6.16 -6.21 2.10
CA ASN A 33 -5.63 -7.44 1.52
C ASN A 33 -6.44 -7.91 0.31
N GLU A 34 -7.77 -7.95 0.40
CA GLU A 34 -8.62 -8.33 -0.74
C GLU A 34 -8.43 -7.39 -1.92
N THR A 35 -8.25 -6.10 -1.65
CA THR A 35 -7.97 -5.08 -2.67
C THR A 35 -6.63 -5.34 -3.36
N LEU A 36 -5.58 -5.67 -2.60
CA LEU A 36 -4.28 -6.06 -3.12
C LEU A 36 -4.37 -7.35 -3.98
N MET A 37 -5.05 -8.37 -3.48
CA MET A 37 -5.25 -9.64 -4.20
C MET A 37 -6.02 -9.43 -5.51
N LEU A 38 -7.09 -8.63 -5.51
CA LEU A 38 -7.88 -8.34 -6.70
C LEU A 38 -7.06 -7.58 -7.75
N ALA A 39 -6.28 -6.58 -7.32
CA ALA A 39 -5.50 -5.73 -8.22
C ALA A 39 -4.34 -6.47 -8.90
N PHE A 40 -3.74 -7.45 -8.21
CA PHE A 40 -2.54 -8.14 -8.68
C PHE A 40 -2.74 -9.62 -9.01
N GLY A 41 -3.89 -10.22 -8.70
CA GLY A 41 -4.14 -11.65 -8.92
C GLY A 41 -4.11 -12.08 -10.40
N GLN A 42 -4.36 -11.15 -11.34
CA GLN A 42 -4.26 -11.41 -12.79
C GLN A 42 -2.91 -10.98 -13.39
N ARG A 43 -1.98 -10.48 -12.57
CA ARG A 43 -0.66 -10.03 -13.02
C ARG A 43 0.32 -11.18 -12.94
N ASP A 44 1.28 -11.20 -13.86
CA ASP A 44 2.36 -12.19 -13.84
C ASP A 44 3.28 -12.03 -12.62
N GLN A 45 4.03 -13.10 -12.34
CA GLN A 45 4.93 -13.16 -11.18
C GLN A 45 6.02 -12.07 -11.23
N GLU A 46 6.50 -11.71 -12.42
CA GLU A 46 7.52 -10.67 -12.57
C GLU A 46 6.99 -9.29 -12.15
N TYR A 47 5.77 -8.97 -12.58
CA TYR A 47 5.07 -7.75 -12.22
C TYR A 47 4.80 -7.68 -10.72
N ARG A 48 4.28 -8.76 -10.13
CA ARG A 48 4.05 -8.84 -8.68
C ARG A 48 5.36 -8.69 -7.89
N GLY A 49 6.45 -9.28 -8.37
CA GLY A 49 7.78 -9.13 -7.78
C GLY A 49 8.33 -7.69 -7.84
N ARG A 50 8.02 -6.93 -8.90
CA ARG A 50 8.36 -5.49 -8.96
C ARG A 50 7.58 -4.68 -7.92
N VAL A 51 6.28 -4.93 -7.79
CA VAL A 51 5.44 -4.26 -6.80
C VAL A 51 5.91 -4.58 -5.38
N ALA A 52 6.21 -5.85 -5.08
CA ALA A 52 6.75 -6.27 -3.79
C ALA A 52 8.02 -5.49 -3.42
N LYS A 53 8.96 -5.34 -4.36
CA LYS A 53 10.18 -4.54 -4.15
C LYS A 53 9.88 -3.06 -3.89
N GLU A 54 8.94 -2.47 -4.62
CA GLU A 54 8.57 -1.07 -4.38
C GLU A 54 7.92 -0.89 -2.98
N ILE A 55 7.13 -1.86 -2.51
CA ILE A 55 6.56 -1.86 -1.15
C ILE A 55 7.66 -1.96 -0.09
N GLU A 56 8.65 -2.83 -0.27
CA GLU A 56 9.81 -2.92 0.63
C GLU A 56 10.59 -1.59 0.69
N LEU A 57 10.79 -0.93 -0.46
CA LEU A 57 11.44 0.38 -0.52
C LEU A 57 10.64 1.48 0.18
N LEU A 58 9.31 1.43 0.12
CA LEU A 58 8.44 2.34 0.87
C LEU A 58 8.57 2.08 2.37
N LEU A 59 8.48 0.82 2.81
CA LEU A 59 8.58 0.46 4.22
C LEU A 59 9.91 0.91 4.84
N ASN A 60 11.00 0.92 4.07
CA ASN A 60 12.30 1.42 4.51
C ASN A 60 12.39 2.95 4.64
N GLN A 61 11.49 3.69 3.96
CA GLN A 61 11.41 5.15 4.04
C GLN A 61 10.44 5.64 5.12
N LEU A 62 9.55 4.76 5.59
CA LEU A 62 8.65 5.03 6.70
C LEU A 62 9.32 4.45 7.95
N HIS A 63 9.65 5.27 8.93
CA HIS A 63 10.39 4.87 10.12
C HIS A 63 9.49 4.58 11.33
N SER A 64 8.27 5.13 11.33
CA SER A 64 7.29 4.98 12.40
C SER A 64 5.93 4.51 11.88
N GLU A 65 5.06 4.04 12.79
CA GLU A 65 3.68 3.66 12.46
C GLU A 65 2.89 4.90 12.01
N GLN A 66 3.08 6.00 12.75
CA GLN A 66 2.51 7.30 12.44
C GLN A 66 2.84 7.75 11.01
N GLU A 67 4.10 7.65 10.57
CA GLU A 67 4.47 8.00 9.19
C GLU A 67 3.77 7.12 8.15
N ALA A 68 3.54 5.84 8.46
CA ALA A 68 2.87 4.92 7.55
C ALA A 68 1.37 5.21 7.43
N GLU A 69 0.71 5.50 8.56
CA GLU A 69 -0.69 5.94 8.59
C GLU A 69 -0.87 7.27 7.87
N GLU A 70 -0.03 8.27 8.18
CA GLU A 70 -0.06 9.58 7.52
C GLU A 70 0.22 9.48 6.02
N TYR A 71 1.11 8.57 5.59
CA TYR A 71 1.32 8.28 4.18
C TYR A 71 0.04 7.76 3.51
N LEU A 72 -0.71 6.85 4.14
CA LEU A 72 -1.98 6.36 3.60
C LEU A 72 -3.07 7.45 3.59
N ILE A 73 -3.22 8.20 4.68
CA ILE A 73 -4.19 9.30 4.78
C ILE A 73 -3.92 10.36 3.72
N SER A 74 -2.65 10.60 3.37
CA SER A 74 -2.28 11.60 2.38
C SER A 74 -2.90 11.36 0.98
N PHE A 75 -3.44 10.17 0.72
CA PHE A 75 -4.14 9.83 -0.51
C PHE A 75 -5.60 10.29 -0.57
N ASP A 76 -6.12 10.90 0.50
CA ASP A 76 -7.53 11.32 0.62
C ASP A 76 -8.49 10.14 0.45
N VAL A 77 -8.12 9.03 1.06
CA VAL A 77 -8.86 7.76 1.04
C VAL A 77 -9.50 7.54 2.40
N ASP A 78 -10.77 7.15 2.40
CA ASP A 78 -11.52 6.87 3.62
C ASP A 78 -11.21 5.44 4.08
N VAL A 79 -10.13 5.31 4.86
CA VAL A 79 -9.58 4.04 5.34
C VAL A 79 -10.06 3.78 6.77
N ASP A 80 -10.66 2.60 6.99
CA ASP A 80 -10.91 2.09 8.34
C ASP A 80 -9.68 1.33 8.84
N PHE A 81 -8.79 2.03 9.55
CA PHE A 81 -7.55 1.45 10.07
C PHE A 81 -7.77 0.24 10.98
N ASN A 82 -8.88 0.20 11.73
CA ASN A 82 -9.15 -0.93 12.64
C ASN A 82 -9.55 -2.18 11.86
N ARG A 83 -10.35 -2.01 10.80
CA ARG A 83 -10.77 -3.10 9.92
C ARG A 83 -9.61 -3.59 9.06
N ASP A 84 -8.86 -2.67 8.49
CA ASP A 84 -7.91 -2.94 7.40
C ASP A 84 -6.49 -3.21 7.88
N PHE A 85 -6.12 -2.62 9.01
CA PHE A 85 -4.77 -2.68 9.57
C PHE A 85 -4.82 -3.01 11.08
N PRO A 86 -5.43 -4.14 11.49
CA PRO A 86 -5.57 -4.49 12.91
C PRO A 86 -4.23 -4.64 13.65
N GLU A 87 -3.15 -4.92 12.92
CA GLU A 87 -1.77 -5.01 13.43
C GLU A 87 -0.90 -3.78 13.05
N GLY A 88 -1.50 -2.74 12.46
CA GLY A 88 -0.83 -1.56 11.94
C GLY A 88 -0.51 -1.63 10.44
N VAL A 89 -0.44 -0.47 9.81
CA VAL A 89 -0.08 -0.26 8.39
C VAL A 89 1.31 -0.79 8.10
N ARG A 90 2.27 -0.61 9.01
CA ARG A 90 3.63 -1.14 8.79
C ARG A 90 3.66 -2.65 8.76
N SER A 91 2.89 -3.30 9.64
CA SER A 91 2.76 -4.75 9.66
C SER A 91 2.16 -5.26 8.35
N TRP A 92 1.13 -4.56 7.85
CA TRP A 92 0.54 -4.83 6.56
C TRP A 92 1.54 -4.64 5.39
N LEU A 93 2.25 -3.51 5.34
CA LEU A 93 3.30 -3.24 4.33
C LEU A 93 4.41 -4.30 4.37
N ARG A 94 4.75 -4.83 5.54
CA ARG A 94 5.74 -5.90 5.71
C ARG A 94 5.22 -7.25 5.19
N ALA A 95 3.92 -7.52 5.33
CA ALA A 95 3.30 -8.77 4.89
C ALA A 95 2.94 -8.79 3.40
N ALA A 96 2.62 -7.63 2.82
CA ALA A 96 2.15 -7.51 1.43
C ALA A 96 3.08 -8.16 0.38
N PRO A 97 4.44 -8.08 0.47
CA PRO A 97 5.33 -8.80 -0.45
C PRO A 97 5.10 -10.30 -0.49
N ALA A 98 4.84 -10.94 0.65
CA ALA A 98 4.55 -12.38 0.72
C ALA A 98 3.19 -12.70 0.09
N VAL A 99 2.17 -11.89 0.39
CA VAL A 99 0.84 -12.03 -0.25
C VAL A 99 0.96 -11.97 -1.78
N LEU A 100 1.73 -11.03 -2.32
CA LEU A 100 1.94 -10.91 -3.77
C LEU A 100 2.70 -12.10 -4.38
N ALA A 101 3.56 -12.75 -3.62
CA ALA A 101 4.32 -13.92 -4.06
C ALA A 101 3.44 -15.19 -4.14
N ASP A 102 2.42 -15.27 -3.28
CA ASP A 102 1.53 -16.43 -3.14
C ASP A 102 0.27 -16.38 -4.05
N LEU A 103 0.04 -15.25 -4.74
CA LEU A 103 -0.99 -15.12 -5.78
C LEU A 103 -0.67 -15.95 -7.02
#